data_AF-A0A7S1AXG9-F1
#
_entry.id   AF-A0A7S1AXG9-F1
#
_cell.length_a   1.000
_cell.length_b   1.000
_cell.length_c   1.000
_cell.angle_alpha   90.00
_cell.angle_beta   90.00
_cell.angle_gamma   90.00
#
_symmetry.space_group_name_H-M   'P 1'
#
loop_
_entity.id
_entity.type
_entity.pdbx_description
1 polymer ?
#
loop_
_entity_poly.entity_id
_entity_poly.type
_entity_poly.pdbx_seq_one_letter_code
_entity_poly.pdbx_strand_id
1 'polypeptide(L)'
;AYDDYTELTDSDLTTDALSQRWTTASFAPVALQGVTVDNVRHAYTVIQRMPKIEFRRVAAFHTSATEFEDVSRQAVTMVADGCLGRNLTMESVASRSVRRRTFDGVVVANCMDGEALSRARLLAVMLQMNMPLTVGHLHHTRDIEDLNTKVLEYIIVSLTANSLSSKEFVGTLLEMRRLCGKAKILLLKSSDFQFPTVDVVTRSLCPQWAAVLSVDEKEVRDLFN
;
A
#
# COMPACT_ATOMS: atom_id res chain seq x y z
N ALA A 1 8.59 9.92 18.27
CA ALA A 1 9.48 8.96 17.60
C ALA A 1 10.08 9.65 16.39
N TYR A 2 11.40 9.85 16.40
CA TYR A 2 12.12 10.49 15.31
C TYR A 2 11.89 9.69 14.01
N ASP A 3 11.72 10.40 12.90
CA ASP A 3 11.77 9.79 11.57
C ASP A 3 13.25 9.52 11.31
N ASP A 4 13.70 8.28 11.50
CA ASP A 4 15.11 7.87 11.26
C ASP A 4 15.42 7.78 9.75
N TYR A 5 14.64 8.49 8.92
CA TYR A 5 14.84 8.56 7.49
C TYR A 5 16.15 9.29 7.18
N THR A 6 17.09 8.55 6.62
CA THR A 6 18.31 9.12 6.04
C THR A 6 18.14 9.14 4.52
N GLU A 7 18.19 10.33 3.93
CA GLU A 7 18.10 10.46 2.48
C GLU A 7 19.29 9.79 1.79
N LEU A 8 19.02 8.99 0.77
CA LEU A 8 20.05 8.33 -0.02
C LEU A 8 20.86 9.38 -0.80
N THR A 9 22.17 9.22 -0.78
CA THR A 9 23.09 10.08 -1.53
C THR A 9 23.20 9.62 -2.99
N ASP A 10 23.75 10.45 -3.87
CA ASP A 10 24.00 10.06 -5.26
C ASP A 10 24.90 8.82 -5.37
N SER A 11 25.82 8.62 -4.42
CA SER A 11 26.66 7.41 -4.34
C SER A 11 25.87 6.15 -4.01
N ASP A 12 24.76 6.28 -3.28
CA ASP A 12 23.84 5.16 -3.01
C ASP A 12 22.97 4.80 -4.23
N LEU A 13 22.83 5.73 -5.20
CA LEU A 13 21.94 5.62 -6.35
C LEU A 13 22.69 5.23 -7.64
N THR A 14 23.71 4.38 -7.51
CA THR A 14 24.40 3.76 -8.65
C THR A 14 23.85 2.36 -8.91
N THR A 15 23.91 1.88 -10.16
CA THR A 15 23.44 0.53 -10.52
C THR A 15 24.19 -0.54 -9.71
N ASP A 16 25.48 -0.34 -9.45
CA ASP A 16 26.29 -1.25 -8.62
C ASP A 16 25.87 -1.24 -7.15
N ALA A 17 25.67 -0.06 -6.55
CA ALA A 17 25.23 0.04 -5.15
C ALA A 17 23.84 -0.57 -4.94
N LEU A 18 22.91 -0.33 -5.87
CA LEU A 18 21.56 -0.92 -5.83
C LEU A 18 21.60 -2.44 -6.04
N SER A 19 22.46 -2.93 -6.94
CA SER A 19 22.64 -4.38 -7.15
C SER A 19 23.21 -5.09 -5.93
N GLN A 20 23.97 -4.40 -5.07
CA GLN A 20 24.46 -4.96 -3.80
C GLN A 20 23.38 -5.00 -2.71
N ARG A 21 22.38 -4.12 -2.77
CA ARG A 21 21.26 -4.09 -1.82
C ARG A 21 20.24 -5.19 -2.08
N TRP A 22 20.20 -5.74 -3.29
CA TRP A 22 19.30 -6.84 -3.64
C TRP A 22 20.05 -8.08 -4.06
N THR A 23 19.77 -9.19 -3.37
CA THR A 23 20.20 -10.50 -3.86
C THR A 23 19.50 -10.82 -5.18
N THR A 24 20.18 -11.55 -6.07
CA THR A 24 19.58 -12.04 -7.33
C THR A 24 18.27 -12.80 -7.06
N ALA A 25 18.24 -13.60 -5.99
CA ALA A 25 17.06 -14.34 -5.58
C ALA A 25 15.88 -13.43 -5.17
N SER A 26 16.15 -12.34 -4.44
CA SER A 26 15.12 -11.37 -4.05
C SER A 26 14.61 -10.51 -5.20
N PHE A 27 15.45 -10.26 -6.22
CA PHE A 27 15.08 -9.41 -7.36
C PHE A 27 14.44 -10.18 -8.52
N ALA A 28 14.72 -11.48 -8.64
CA ALA A 28 14.22 -12.34 -9.72
C ALA A 28 12.69 -12.23 -9.95
N PRO A 29 11.82 -12.19 -8.94
CA PRO A 29 10.38 -12.07 -9.16
C PRO A 29 9.97 -10.79 -9.90
N VAL A 30 10.68 -9.69 -9.65
CA VAL A 30 10.40 -8.38 -10.28
C VAL A 30 11.06 -8.31 -11.65
N ALA A 31 12.24 -8.90 -11.81
CA ALA A 31 12.94 -9.00 -13.09
C ALA A 31 12.14 -9.78 -14.14
N LEU A 32 11.45 -10.85 -13.74
CA LEU A 32 10.53 -11.62 -14.61
C LEU A 32 9.38 -10.76 -15.17
N GLN A 33 9.13 -9.61 -14.56
CA GLN A 33 8.08 -8.66 -14.92
C GLN A 33 8.62 -7.50 -15.77
N GLY A 34 9.88 -7.58 -16.20
CA GLY A 34 10.53 -6.58 -17.04
C GLY A 34 11.14 -5.40 -16.28
N VAL A 35 11.16 -5.43 -14.94
CA VAL A 35 11.80 -4.37 -14.13
C VAL A 35 13.30 -4.64 -14.01
N THR A 36 14.11 -3.67 -14.42
CA THR A 36 15.58 -3.71 -14.32
C THR A 36 16.08 -2.87 -13.15
N VAL A 37 17.33 -3.10 -12.73
CA VAL A 37 17.99 -2.27 -11.70
C VAL A 37 18.07 -0.81 -12.16
N ASP A 38 18.22 -0.56 -13.47
CA ASP A 38 18.21 0.81 -14.01
C ASP A 38 16.84 1.48 -13.91
N ASN A 39 15.74 0.73 -14.03
CA ASN A 39 14.40 1.26 -13.77
C ASN A 39 14.27 1.73 -12.33
N VAL A 40 14.77 0.92 -11.39
CA VAL A 40 14.77 1.31 -9.98
C VAL A 40 15.64 2.54 -9.75
N ARG A 41 16.88 2.53 -10.28
CA ARG A 41 17.79 3.67 -10.15
C ARG A 41 17.13 4.95 -10.62
N HIS A 42 16.49 4.90 -11.79
CA HIS A 42 15.73 6.02 -12.33
C HIS A 42 14.62 6.47 -11.38
N ALA A 43 13.83 5.54 -10.83
CA ALA A 43 12.77 5.86 -9.88
C ALA A 43 13.32 6.56 -8.62
N TYR A 44 14.40 6.04 -8.01
CA TYR A 44 15.02 6.69 -6.84
C TYR A 44 15.58 8.08 -7.16
N THR A 45 16.23 8.27 -8.30
CA THR A 45 16.73 9.59 -8.72
C THR A 45 15.59 10.59 -8.90
N VAL A 46 14.45 10.15 -9.45
CA VAL A 46 13.26 10.99 -9.56
C VAL A 46 12.74 11.35 -8.17
N ILE A 47 12.54 10.37 -7.29
CA ILE A 47 12.05 10.59 -5.91
C ILE A 47 12.96 11.54 -5.12
N GLN A 48 14.27 11.40 -5.25
CA GLN A 48 15.25 12.23 -4.54
C GLN A 48 15.08 13.72 -4.88
N ARG A 49 14.77 14.04 -6.14
CA ARG A 49 14.60 15.41 -6.64
C ARG A 49 13.24 16.04 -6.32
N MET A 50 12.30 15.27 -5.77
CA MET A 50 10.95 15.76 -5.49
C MET A 50 10.89 16.52 -4.16
N PRO A 51 10.01 17.54 -4.06
CA PRO A 51 9.67 18.14 -2.78
C PRO A 51 9.24 17.08 -1.77
N LYS A 52 9.93 17.01 -0.63
CA LYS A 52 9.61 16.06 0.45
C LYS A 52 8.47 16.64 1.27
N ILE A 53 7.49 15.80 1.54
CA ILE A 53 6.33 16.18 2.34
C ILE A 53 6.27 15.19 3.49
N GLU A 54 6.33 15.69 4.72
CA GLU A 54 6.20 14.86 5.91
C GLU A 54 4.78 14.30 5.98
N PHE A 55 4.63 12.98 5.73
CA PHE A 55 3.35 12.27 5.77
C PHE A 55 2.60 12.50 7.08
N ARG A 56 3.32 12.57 8.22
CA ARG A 56 2.73 12.86 9.53
C ARG A 56 2.17 14.28 9.65
N ARG A 57 2.82 15.29 9.05
CA ARG A 57 2.28 16.66 9.03
C ARG A 57 1.04 16.71 8.16
N VAL A 58 1.02 16.05 7.00
CA VAL A 58 -0.19 16.06 6.17
C VAL A 58 -1.36 15.34 6.84
N ALA A 59 -1.10 14.20 7.50
CA ALA A 59 -2.13 13.49 8.27
C ALA A 59 -2.65 14.33 9.45
N ALA A 60 -1.80 15.09 10.13
CA ALA A 60 -2.17 15.95 11.25
C ALA A 60 -2.88 17.25 10.83
N PHE A 61 -2.65 17.75 9.61
CA PHE A 61 -3.23 18.98 9.07
C PHE A 61 -4.53 18.78 8.29
N HIS A 62 -5.14 17.59 8.33
CA HIS A 62 -6.34 17.26 7.54
C HIS A 62 -7.54 18.19 7.82
N THR A 63 -7.59 19.28 7.05
CA THR A 63 -8.79 20.07 6.75
C THR A 63 -9.27 19.79 5.32
N SER A 64 -8.45 19.17 4.46
CA SER A 64 -8.95 18.52 3.24
C SER A 64 -8.17 17.23 2.98
N ALA A 65 -8.86 16.10 3.03
CA ALA A 65 -8.28 14.79 2.75
C ALA A 65 -7.97 14.59 1.24
N THR A 66 -8.41 15.55 0.41
CA THR A 66 -8.18 15.66 -1.03
C THR A 66 -6.76 16.09 -1.40
N GLU A 67 -6.16 17.06 -0.70
CA GLU A 67 -4.78 17.50 -1.03
C GLU A 67 -3.75 16.40 -0.75
N PHE A 68 -3.95 15.64 0.32
CA PHE A 68 -3.14 14.44 0.60
C PHE A 68 -3.28 13.39 -0.50
N GLU A 69 -4.50 13.14 -0.96
CA GLU A 69 -4.75 12.20 -2.05
C GLU A 69 -4.08 12.63 -3.34
N ASP A 70 -4.18 13.90 -3.72
CA ASP A 70 -3.62 14.38 -4.97
C ASP A 70 -2.09 14.35 -4.96
N VAL A 71 -1.48 14.78 -3.86
CA VAL A 71 -0.01 14.77 -3.68
C VAL A 71 0.53 13.33 -3.58
N SER A 72 -0.08 12.49 -2.75
CA SER A 72 0.35 11.08 -2.61
C SER A 72 0.13 10.32 -3.91
N ARG A 73 -1.00 10.54 -4.61
CA ARG A 73 -1.26 9.96 -5.93
C ARG A 73 -0.23 10.41 -6.94
N GLN A 74 0.16 11.68 -6.97
CA GLN A 74 1.16 12.18 -7.89
C GLN A 74 2.53 11.51 -7.63
N ALA A 75 2.98 11.48 -6.38
CA ALA A 75 4.25 10.82 -6.02
C ALA A 75 4.25 9.33 -6.39
N VAL A 76 3.19 8.60 -6.03
CA VAL A 76 3.05 7.17 -6.27
C VAL A 76 2.89 6.84 -7.77
N THR A 77 2.26 7.74 -8.56
CA THR A 77 2.21 7.62 -10.03
C THR A 77 3.62 7.71 -10.62
N MET A 78 4.40 8.70 -10.21
CA MET A 78 5.76 8.91 -10.74
C MET A 78 6.69 7.74 -10.41
N VAL A 79 6.58 7.16 -9.21
CA VAL A 79 7.35 5.95 -8.86
C VAL A 79 6.96 4.78 -9.76
N ALA A 80 5.67 4.55 -9.97
CA ALA A 80 5.19 3.48 -10.86
C ALA A 80 5.66 3.70 -12.31
N ASP A 81 5.54 4.92 -12.83
CA ASP A 81 5.97 5.28 -14.18
C ASP A 81 7.50 5.13 -14.34
N GLY A 82 8.27 5.53 -13.32
CA GLY A 82 9.72 5.37 -13.30
C GLY A 82 10.17 3.90 -13.27
N CYS A 83 9.49 3.07 -12.48
CA CYS A 83 9.79 1.65 -12.36
C CYS A 83 9.37 0.84 -13.60
N LEU A 84 8.29 1.24 -14.28
CA LEU A 84 7.73 0.49 -15.41
C LEU A 84 8.04 1.12 -16.79
N GLY A 85 8.66 2.29 -16.80
CA GLY A 85 9.12 2.98 -18.02
C GLY A 85 7.98 3.39 -18.97
N ARG A 86 6.76 3.55 -18.46
CA ARG A 86 5.55 3.87 -19.24
C ARG A 86 4.66 4.81 -18.44
N ASN A 87 3.96 5.74 -19.12
CA ASN A 87 2.92 6.55 -18.50
C ASN A 87 1.71 5.66 -18.21
N LEU A 88 1.55 5.25 -16.97
CA LEU A 88 0.45 4.40 -16.54
C LEU A 88 -0.65 5.28 -15.97
N THR A 89 -1.59 5.67 -16.83
CA THR A 89 -2.90 6.18 -16.39
C THR A 89 -3.67 5.02 -15.75
N MET A 90 -3.41 4.78 -14.47
CA MET A 90 -4.19 3.87 -13.66
C MET A 90 -5.29 4.62 -12.94
N GLU A 91 -6.50 4.05 -13.01
CA GLU A 91 -7.66 4.57 -12.32
C GLU A 91 -7.56 4.21 -10.82
N SER A 92 -7.45 5.23 -9.97
CA SER A 92 -7.63 5.06 -8.53
C SER A 92 -9.10 4.77 -8.22
N VAL A 93 -9.39 3.97 -7.18
CA VAL A 93 -10.77 3.81 -6.66
C VAL A 93 -11.35 5.18 -6.31
N ALA A 94 -10.52 6.08 -5.78
CA ALA A 94 -10.86 7.48 -5.46
C ALA A 94 -10.83 8.45 -6.66
N SER A 95 -10.68 7.98 -7.91
CA SER A 95 -10.80 8.84 -9.09
C SER A 95 -12.27 9.13 -9.38
N ARG A 96 -12.74 10.30 -8.91
CA ARG A 96 -14.12 10.82 -8.88
C ARG A 96 -14.88 10.87 -10.21
N SER A 97 -14.27 10.52 -11.34
CA SER A 97 -14.85 10.70 -12.67
C SER A 97 -15.86 9.63 -13.09
N VAL A 98 -15.99 8.50 -12.38
CA VAL A 98 -16.94 7.43 -12.75
C VAL A 98 -17.55 6.80 -11.49
N ARG A 99 -18.86 6.98 -11.30
CA ARG A 99 -19.62 6.38 -10.19
C ARG A 99 -19.56 4.85 -10.26
N ARG A 100 -19.20 4.21 -9.14
CA ARG A 100 -19.20 2.75 -8.87
C ARG A 100 -18.40 1.93 -9.89
N ARG A 101 -17.08 2.00 -9.81
CA ARG A 101 -16.19 1.09 -10.55
C ARG A 101 -16.30 -0.34 -10.01
N THR A 102 -16.34 -1.30 -10.93
CA THR A 102 -16.33 -2.74 -10.67
C THR A 102 -14.87 -3.20 -10.65
N PHE A 103 -14.41 -3.74 -9.53
CA PHE A 103 -13.06 -4.31 -9.39
C PHE A 103 -13.18 -5.78 -8.99
N ASP A 104 -12.34 -6.62 -9.59
CA ASP A 104 -12.20 -8.04 -9.23
C ASP A 104 -11.39 -8.20 -7.94
N GLY A 105 -10.45 -7.29 -7.69
CA GLY A 105 -9.64 -7.26 -6.48
C GLY A 105 -9.26 -5.85 -6.04
N VAL A 106 -8.85 -5.71 -4.78
CA VAL A 106 -8.30 -4.45 -4.24
C VAL A 106 -7.07 -4.70 -3.39
N VAL A 107 -6.10 -3.81 -3.48
CA VAL A 107 -4.92 -3.81 -2.61
C VAL A 107 -5.12 -2.83 -1.47
N VAL A 108 -5.21 -3.33 -0.25
CA VAL A 108 -5.30 -2.53 0.98
C VAL A 108 -3.88 -2.26 1.49
N ALA A 109 -3.53 -1.00 1.70
CA ALA A 109 -2.22 -0.60 2.19
C ALA A 109 -2.30 0.54 3.19
N ASN A 110 -1.31 0.62 4.07
CA ASN A 110 -1.23 1.65 5.09
C ASN A 110 -1.02 3.04 4.45
N CYS A 111 -1.98 3.94 4.62
CA CYS A 111 -1.89 5.31 4.10
C CYS A 111 -0.82 6.16 4.79
N MET A 112 -0.36 5.74 5.97
CA MET A 112 0.69 6.43 6.73
C MET A 112 2.11 6.04 6.29
N ASP A 113 2.23 5.22 5.25
CA ASP A 113 3.50 4.67 4.77
C ASP A 113 3.61 4.82 3.24
N GLY A 114 4.52 5.68 2.80
CA GLY A 114 4.75 5.94 1.37
C GLY A 114 5.24 4.71 0.59
N GLU A 115 5.95 3.78 1.24
CA GLU A 115 6.34 2.51 0.62
C GLU A 115 5.12 1.62 0.43
N ALA A 116 4.25 1.50 1.44
CA ALA A 116 3.02 0.73 1.34
C ALA A 116 2.11 1.26 0.22
N LEU A 117 1.95 2.59 0.12
CA LEU A 117 1.20 3.25 -0.95
C LEU A 117 1.78 2.92 -2.33
N SER A 118 3.09 3.13 -2.51
CA SER A 118 3.79 2.90 -3.78
C SER A 118 3.72 1.44 -4.20
N ARG A 119 3.94 0.53 -3.24
CA ARG A 119 3.87 -0.92 -3.45
C ARG A 119 2.46 -1.36 -3.84
N ALA A 120 1.42 -0.84 -3.19
CA ALA A 120 0.05 -1.19 -3.52
C ALA A 120 -0.33 -0.83 -4.95
N ARG A 121 0.07 0.37 -5.39
CA ARG A 121 -0.15 0.79 -6.77
C ARG A 121 0.65 -0.03 -7.76
N LEU A 122 1.95 -0.21 -7.52
CA LEU A 122 2.79 -1.00 -8.41
C LEU A 122 2.26 -2.44 -8.54
N LEU A 123 1.85 -3.04 -7.43
CA LEU A 123 1.22 -4.37 -7.42
C LEU A 123 -0.07 -4.39 -8.22
N ALA A 124 -0.96 -3.42 -8.03
CA ALA A 124 -2.19 -3.32 -8.81
C ALA A 124 -1.89 -3.24 -10.31
N VAL A 125 -0.91 -2.42 -10.74
CA VAL A 125 -0.46 -2.38 -12.14
C VAL A 125 0.01 -3.75 -12.61
N MET A 126 0.93 -4.37 -11.87
CA MET A 126 1.54 -5.64 -12.25
C MET A 126 0.49 -6.74 -12.39
N LEU A 127 -0.50 -6.78 -11.50
CA LEU A 127 -1.61 -7.75 -11.59
C LEU A 127 -2.45 -7.54 -12.84
N GLN A 128 -2.82 -6.29 -13.15
CA GLN A 128 -3.59 -5.97 -14.36
C GLN A 128 -2.81 -6.23 -15.66
N MET A 129 -1.48 -6.12 -15.63
CA MET A 129 -0.63 -6.42 -16.78
C MET A 129 -0.51 -7.92 -17.07
N ASN A 130 -0.58 -8.75 -16.02
CA ASN A 130 -0.32 -10.19 -16.13
C ASN A 130 -1.58 -11.05 -16.06
N MET A 131 -2.70 -10.49 -15.60
CA MET A 131 -3.95 -11.19 -15.41
C MET A 131 -5.09 -10.32 -15.96
N PRO A 132 -6.15 -10.94 -16.51
CA PRO A 132 -7.34 -10.22 -16.95
C PRO A 132 -8.23 -9.83 -15.75
N LEU A 133 -7.64 -9.15 -14.77
CA LEU A 133 -8.29 -8.69 -13.54
C LEU A 133 -8.27 -7.17 -13.49
N THR A 134 -9.33 -6.58 -12.95
CA THR A 134 -9.42 -5.16 -12.62
C THR A 134 -9.10 -4.99 -11.15
N VAL A 135 -7.91 -4.46 -10.84
CA VAL A 135 -7.41 -4.37 -9.44
C VAL A 135 -7.30 -2.92 -8.98
N GLY A 136 -8.07 -2.57 -7.95
CA GLY A 136 -8.00 -1.25 -7.30
C GLY A 136 -6.95 -1.19 -6.19
N HIS A 137 -6.75 -0.01 -5.62
CA HIS A 137 -6.02 0.18 -4.37
C HIS A 137 -6.85 1.02 -3.39
N LEU A 138 -6.78 0.68 -2.11
CA LEU A 138 -7.51 1.31 -1.01
C LEU A 138 -6.54 1.72 0.08
N HIS A 139 -6.66 2.96 0.54
CA HIS A 139 -5.77 3.56 1.53
C HIS A 139 -6.54 4.07 2.74
N HIS A 140 -7.81 4.44 2.56
CA HIS A 140 -8.70 4.92 3.60
C HIS A 140 -10.07 4.24 3.54
N THR A 141 -10.79 4.24 4.66
CA THR A 141 -12.16 3.74 4.74
C THR A 141 -13.12 4.49 3.81
N ARG A 142 -12.90 5.79 3.57
CA ARG A 142 -13.70 6.58 2.62
C ARG A 142 -13.62 6.05 1.18
N ASP A 143 -12.51 5.42 0.79
CA ASP A 143 -12.33 4.89 -0.57
C ASP A 143 -13.27 3.70 -0.83
N ILE A 144 -13.81 3.11 0.24
CA ILE A 144 -14.73 1.98 0.19
C ILE A 144 -16.13 2.44 -0.23
N GLU A 145 -16.53 3.68 0.06
CA GLU A 145 -17.86 4.20 -0.29
C GLU A 145 -18.11 4.20 -1.81
N ASP A 146 -17.03 4.39 -2.58
CA ASP A 146 -17.06 4.42 -4.05
C ASP A 146 -16.90 3.02 -4.69
N LEU A 147 -16.60 1.99 -3.88
CA LEU A 147 -16.32 0.63 -4.33
C LEU A 147 -17.62 -0.20 -4.49
N ASN A 148 -17.77 -0.87 -5.64
CA ASN A 148 -18.79 -1.91 -5.76
C ASN A 148 -18.32 -3.22 -5.12
N THR A 149 -18.58 -3.37 -3.82
CA THR A 149 -18.12 -4.50 -2.99
C THR A 149 -18.74 -5.85 -3.36
N LYS A 150 -19.84 -5.88 -4.12
CA LYS A 150 -20.59 -7.12 -4.43
C LYS A 150 -19.86 -8.05 -5.41
N VAL A 151 -18.96 -7.49 -6.21
CA VAL A 151 -18.22 -8.22 -7.26
C VAL A 151 -16.79 -8.57 -6.83
N LEU A 152 -16.38 -8.13 -5.64
CA LEU A 152 -15.00 -8.24 -5.22
C LEU A 152 -14.67 -9.70 -4.84
N GLU A 153 -13.72 -10.28 -5.56
CA GLU A 153 -13.26 -11.66 -5.32
C GLU A 153 -12.04 -11.70 -4.39
N TYR A 154 -11.18 -10.68 -4.44
CA TYR A 154 -9.90 -10.67 -3.72
C TYR A 154 -9.68 -9.38 -2.91
N ILE A 155 -9.25 -9.56 -1.65
CA ILE A 155 -8.67 -8.50 -0.82
C ILE A 155 -7.19 -8.82 -0.64
N ILE A 156 -6.33 -7.99 -1.22
CA ILE A 156 -4.87 -8.15 -1.15
C ILE A 156 -4.36 -7.22 -0.07
N VAL A 157 -3.87 -7.75 1.03
CA VAL A 157 -3.42 -6.97 2.18
C VAL A 157 -1.91 -6.79 2.11
N SER A 158 -1.50 -5.54 1.94
CA SER A 158 -0.11 -5.12 1.82
C SER A 158 0.45 -4.78 3.21
N LEU A 159 1.16 -5.72 3.84
CA LEU A 159 1.76 -5.58 5.16
C LEU A 159 3.18 -5.02 5.07
N THR A 160 3.40 -3.84 5.63
CA THR A 160 4.72 -3.21 5.84
C THR A 160 5.01 -3.09 7.33
N ALA A 161 6.25 -2.75 7.71
CA ALA A 161 6.60 -2.47 9.09
C ALA A 161 5.60 -1.48 9.71
N ASN A 162 5.15 -1.78 10.94
CA ASN A 162 4.19 -0.97 11.69
C ASN A 162 2.78 -0.82 11.06
N SER A 163 2.47 -1.51 9.95
CA SER A 163 1.13 -1.47 9.34
C SER A 163 0.02 -1.81 10.35
N LEU A 164 0.23 -2.83 11.18
CA LEU A 164 -0.70 -3.24 12.24
C LEU A 164 -0.79 -2.22 13.39
N SER A 165 0.13 -1.28 13.52
CA SER A 165 0.03 -0.20 14.51
C SER A 165 -0.77 1.01 13.99
N SER A 166 -1.10 1.05 12.70
CA SER A 166 -1.87 2.13 12.08
C SER A 166 -3.37 1.93 12.27
N LYS A 167 -4.01 2.87 12.96
CA LYS A 167 -5.46 2.87 13.20
C LYS A 167 -6.23 2.88 11.87
N GLU A 168 -5.79 3.73 10.95
CA GLU A 168 -6.40 3.94 9.65
C GLU A 168 -6.35 2.64 8.83
N PHE A 169 -5.19 1.98 8.80
CA PHE A 169 -5.03 0.72 8.09
C PHE A 169 -5.93 -0.40 8.64
N VAL A 170 -5.92 -0.61 9.96
CA VAL A 170 -6.74 -1.63 10.61
C VAL A 170 -8.23 -1.34 10.42
N GLY A 171 -8.63 -0.07 10.53
CA GLY A 171 -10.01 0.37 10.28
C GLY A 171 -10.45 0.09 8.85
N THR A 172 -9.62 0.40 7.85
CA THR A 172 -9.90 0.08 6.44
C THR A 172 -10.00 -1.42 6.20
N LEU A 173 -9.12 -2.23 6.80
CA LEU A 173 -9.13 -3.68 6.66
C LEU A 173 -10.40 -4.30 7.26
N LEU A 174 -10.81 -3.85 8.46
CA LEU A 174 -12.05 -4.29 9.11
C LEU A 174 -13.27 -3.98 8.26
N GLU A 175 -13.38 -2.73 7.79
CA GLU A 175 -14.53 -2.31 6.99
C GLU A 175 -14.61 -3.08 5.67
N MET A 176 -13.47 -3.32 5.03
CA MET A 176 -13.39 -4.20 3.85
C MET A 176 -13.83 -5.62 4.16
N ARG A 177 -13.42 -6.18 5.31
CA ARG A 177 -13.85 -7.53 5.72
C ARG A 177 -15.35 -7.61 5.96
N ARG A 178 -15.94 -6.59 6.60
CA ARG A 178 -17.40 -6.50 6.82
C ARG A 178 -18.17 -6.51 5.51
N LEU A 179 -17.77 -5.67 4.57
CA LEU A 179 -18.49 -5.47 3.32
C LEU A 179 -18.23 -6.59 2.30
N CYS A 180 -17.04 -7.19 2.34
CA CYS A 180 -16.59 -8.20 1.39
C CYS A 180 -16.29 -9.54 2.09
N GLY A 181 -17.14 -9.98 3.02
CA GLY A 181 -16.91 -11.20 3.82
C GLY A 181 -16.69 -12.49 3.01
N LYS A 182 -17.12 -12.52 1.73
CA LYS A 182 -16.90 -13.65 0.81
C LYS A 182 -15.60 -13.57 0.01
N ALA A 183 -14.96 -12.41 -0.05
CA ALA A 183 -13.73 -12.23 -0.81
C ALA A 183 -12.58 -12.98 -0.13
N LYS A 184 -11.69 -13.55 -0.97
CA LYS A 184 -10.48 -14.24 -0.50
C LYS A 184 -9.45 -13.20 -0.07
N ILE A 185 -8.88 -13.39 1.11
CA ILE A 185 -7.80 -12.54 1.61
C ILE A 185 -6.46 -13.14 1.19
N LEU A 186 -5.65 -12.33 0.51
CA LEU A 186 -4.27 -12.65 0.15
C LEU A 186 -3.33 -11.72 0.91
N LEU A 187 -2.36 -12.28 1.62
CA LEU A 187 -1.40 -11.49 2.41
C LEU A 187 -0.09 -11.33 1.63
N LEU A 188 0.33 -10.09 1.43
CA LEU A 188 1.64 -9.75 0.89
C LEU A 188 2.44 -9.02 1.96
N LYS A 189 3.58 -9.59 2.36
CA LYS A 189 4.47 -9.02 3.37
C LYS A 189 5.75 -8.45 2.75
N SER A 190 6.24 -7.33 3.27
CA SER A 190 7.61 -6.89 3.01
C SER A 190 8.60 -7.82 3.72
N SER A 191 9.87 -7.78 3.32
CA SER A 191 10.93 -8.61 3.89
C SER A 191 11.22 -8.32 5.36
N ASP A 192 10.97 -7.09 5.80
CA ASP A 192 11.15 -6.60 7.17
C ASP A 192 9.88 -6.78 8.04
N PHE A 193 8.75 -7.17 7.45
CA PHE A 193 7.53 -7.40 8.22
C PHE A 193 7.61 -8.71 9.00
N GLN A 194 7.55 -8.58 10.32
CA GLN A 194 7.41 -9.72 11.23
C GLN A 194 5.98 -9.79 11.74
N PHE A 195 5.32 -10.92 11.49
CA PHE A 195 4.01 -11.17 12.08
C PHE A 195 4.15 -11.24 13.61
N PRO A 196 3.30 -10.51 14.35
CA PRO A 196 3.23 -10.67 15.80
C PRO A 196 2.84 -12.10 16.16
N THR A 197 3.31 -12.59 17.31
CA THR A 197 2.92 -13.92 17.79
C THR A 197 1.43 -13.96 18.13
N VAL A 198 0.82 -15.15 18.11
CA VAL A 198 -0.59 -15.34 18.46
C VAL A 198 -0.92 -14.73 19.83
N ASP A 199 -0.02 -14.88 20.81
CA ASP A 199 -0.17 -14.28 22.13
C ASP A 199 -0.20 -12.74 22.08
N VAL A 200 0.69 -12.12 21.29
CA VAL A 200 0.71 -10.66 21.12
C VAL A 200 -0.57 -10.18 20.42
N VAL A 201 -1.02 -10.90 19.38
CA VAL A 201 -2.26 -10.59 18.66
C VAL A 201 -3.46 -10.64 19.61
N THR A 202 -3.61 -11.72 20.37
CA THR A 202 -4.79 -11.95 21.20
C THR A 202 -4.81 -11.16 22.50
N ARG A 203 -3.66 -10.94 23.15
CA ARG A 203 -3.60 -10.26 24.46
C ARG A 203 -3.37 -8.76 24.37
N SER A 204 -2.81 -8.27 23.26
CA SER A 204 -2.46 -6.86 23.10
C SER A 204 -3.17 -6.22 21.92
N LEU A 205 -2.95 -6.72 20.70
CA LEU A 205 -3.39 -6.01 19.49
C LEU A 205 -4.91 -6.00 19.33
N CYS A 206 -5.58 -7.15 19.47
CA CYS A 206 -7.04 -7.21 19.32
C CYS A 206 -7.77 -6.32 20.35
N PRO A 207 -7.46 -6.39 21.66
CA PRO A 207 -8.06 -5.48 22.65
C PRO A 207 -7.78 -4.00 22.36
N GLN A 208 -6.56 -3.66 21.95
CA GLN A 208 -6.17 -2.28 21.64
C GLN A 208 -6.95 -1.74 20.45
N TRP A 209 -7.06 -2.49 19.35
CA TRP A 209 -7.81 -2.05 18.18
C TRP A 209 -9.30 -1.98 18.43
N ALA A 210 -9.86 -2.96 19.16
CA ALA A 210 -11.24 -2.94 19.57
C ALA A 210 -11.58 -1.65 20.33
N ALA A 211 -10.72 -1.25 21.28
CA ALA A 211 -10.87 0.00 22.01
C ALA A 211 -10.69 1.25 21.14
N VAL A 212 -9.67 1.27 20.28
CA VAL A 212 -9.34 2.44 19.43
C VAL A 212 -10.38 2.69 18.32
N LEU A 213 -11.00 1.62 17.83
CA LEU A 213 -12.00 1.66 16.76
C LEU A 213 -13.43 1.59 17.30
N SER A 214 -13.62 1.41 18.61
CA SER A 214 -14.92 1.24 19.26
C SER A 214 -15.74 0.09 18.66
N VAL A 215 -15.12 -1.07 18.47
CA VAL A 215 -15.73 -2.30 17.92
C VAL A 215 -15.55 -3.48 18.88
N ASP A 216 -16.27 -4.58 18.66
CA ASP A 216 -16.09 -5.80 19.45
C ASP A 216 -14.72 -6.44 19.17
N GLU A 217 -14.03 -6.88 20.22
CA GLU A 217 -12.77 -7.59 20.12
C GLU A 217 -12.89 -8.87 19.29
N LYS A 218 -14.03 -9.57 19.38
CA LYS A 218 -14.29 -10.75 18.56
C LYS A 218 -14.18 -10.43 17.06
N GLU A 219 -14.72 -9.29 16.68
CA GLU A 219 -14.72 -8.86 15.28
C GLU A 219 -13.31 -8.58 14.76
N VAL A 220 -12.46 -8.01 15.63
CA VAL A 220 -11.05 -7.80 15.34
C VAL A 220 -10.30 -9.13 15.24
N ARG A 221 -10.58 -10.08 16.12
CA ARG A 221 -9.98 -11.43 16.09
C ARG A 221 -10.31 -12.18 14.80
N ASP A 222 -11.51 -12.00 14.27
CA ASP A 222 -11.97 -12.64 13.03
C ASP A 222 -11.19 -12.17 11.78
N LEU A 223 -10.37 -11.11 11.87
CA LEU A 223 -9.42 -10.75 10.81
C LEU A 223 -8.24 -11.72 10.69
N PHE A 224 -7.92 -12.44 11.78
CA PHE A 224 -6.74 -13.30 11.87
C PHE A 224 -7.07 -14.79 11.68
N ASN A 225 -8.35 -15.12 11.57
CA ASN A 225 -8.87 -16.49 11.38
C ASN A 225 -9.31 -16.71 9.93
#